data_AF-A0A1I7WPZ7-F1
#
_entry.id   AF-A0A1I7WPZ7-F1
#
_cell.length_a   1.000
_cell.length_b   1.000
_cell.length_c   1.000
_cell.angle_alpha   90.00
_cell.angle_beta   90.00
_cell.angle_gamma   90.00
#
_symmetry.space_group_name_H-M   'P 1'
#
loop_
_entity.id
_entity.type
_entity.pdbx_description
1 polymer ?
#
loop_
_entity_poly.entity_id
_entity_poly.type
_entity_poly.pdbx_seq_one_letter_code
_entity_poly.pdbx_strand_id
1 'polypeptide(L)' 'MGRAPTLNREEGGQIKVLSTTGYTVKQIADVVKGSRKDIMNFLRHQEKYGTKKSSGRPNKLNDREKGKFCGLRQITRSA' A
#
# COMPACT_ATOMS: atom_id res chain seq x y z
N MET A 1 5.43 -1.40 -10.50
CA MET A 1 5.37 -0.20 -9.65
C MET A 1 4.12 -0.31 -8.79
N GLY A 2 4.26 -0.50 -7.48
CA GLY A 2 3.11 -0.51 -6.58
C GLY A 2 2.49 0.88 -6.53
N ARG A 3 1.15 0.99 -6.50
CA ARG A 3 0.50 2.28 -6.23
C ARG A 3 0.82 2.70 -4.80
N ALA A 4 1.36 3.89 -4.63
CA ALA A 4 1.49 4.49 -3.31
C ALA A 4 0.09 4.70 -2.70
N PRO A 5 -0.06 4.63 -1.37
CA PRO A 5 -1.30 5.05 -0.72
C PRO A 5 -1.64 6.49 -1.12
N THR A 6 -2.92 6.75 -1.43
CA THR A 6 -3.34 8.08 -1.88
C THR A 6 -3.27 9.13 -0.77
N LEU A 7 -3.27 8.69 0.50
CA LEU A 7 -3.19 9.54 1.67
C LEU A 7 -1.90 9.28 2.45
N ASN A 8 -1.24 10.36 2.83
CA ASN A 8 -0.07 10.35 3.71
C ASN A 8 -0.47 10.16 5.18
N ARG A 9 0.51 9.84 6.03
CA ARG A 9 0.29 9.64 7.47
C ARG A 9 -0.24 10.89 8.17
N GLU A 10 0.21 12.06 7.75
CA GLU A 10 -0.23 13.36 8.30
C GLU A 10 -1.66 13.69 7.88
N GLU A 11 -1.98 13.53 6.59
CA GLU A 11 -3.33 13.69 6.06
C GLU A 11 -4.32 12.75 6.74
N GLY A 12 -3.91 11.48 6.96
CA GLY A 12 -4.71 10.52 7.73
C GLY A 12 -4.96 10.97 9.17
N GLY A 13 -3.97 11.60 9.82
CA GLY A 13 -4.11 12.20 11.14
C GLY A 13 -5.13 13.35 11.15
N GLN A 14 -5.04 14.26 10.18
CA GLN A 14 -5.98 15.38 10.03
C GLN A 14 -7.41 14.90 9.78
N ILE A 15 -7.59 13.93 8.88
CA ILE A 15 -8.90 13.30 8.60
C ILE A 15 -9.50 12.72 9.88
N LYS A 16 -8.70 12.06 10.71
CA LYS A 16 -9.17 11.46 11.98
C LYS A 16 -9.67 12.54 12.94
N VAL A 17 -8.91 13.62 13.13
CA VAL A 17 -9.30 14.73 14.00
C VAL A 17 -10.59 15.38 13.51
N LEU A 18 -10.66 15.73 12.22
CA LEU A 18 -11.84 16.39 11.65
C LEU A 18 -13.10 15.51 11.71
N SER A 19 -12.94 14.20 11.50
CA SER A 19 -14.05 13.25 11.65
C SER A 19 -14.56 13.18 13.09
N THR A 20 -13.68 13.25 14.09
CA THR A 20 -14.08 13.27 15.50
C THR A 20 -14.77 14.57 15.88
N THR A 21 -14.38 15.70 15.27
CA THR A 21 -15.04 17.01 15.47
C THR A 21 -16.42 17.10 14.77
N GLY A 22 -16.80 16.12 13.95
CA GLY A 22 -18.11 16.07 13.30
C GLY A 22 -18.17 16.73 11.92
N TYR A 23 -17.03 17.01 11.28
CA TYR A 23 -17.02 17.52 9.91
C TYR A 23 -17.53 16.49 8.92
N THR A 24 -18.21 16.96 7.88
CA THR A 24 -18.67 16.10 6.78
C THR A 24 -17.51 15.69 5.88
N VAL A 25 -17.62 14.53 5.23
CA VAL A 25 -16.61 14.03 4.27
C VAL A 25 -16.31 15.04 3.17
N LYS A 26 -17.29 15.86 2.76
CA LYS A 26 -17.11 16.92 1.76
C LYS A 26 -16.16 18.00 2.30
N GLN A 27 -16.42 18.52 3.50
CA GLN A 27 -15.57 19.54 4.13
C GLN A 27 -14.15 19.02 4.37
N ILE A 28 -14.01 17.76 4.79
CA ILE A 28 -12.71 17.12 4.98
C ILE A 28 -11.93 17.04 3.65
N ALA A 29 -12.63 16.71 2.55
CA ALA A 29 -12.02 16.68 1.22
C ALA A 29 -11.49 18.04 0.78
N ASP A 30 -12.23 19.11 1.09
CA ASP A 30 -11.82 20.48 0.76
C ASP A 30 -10.58 20.90 1.58
N VAL A 31 -10.50 20.51 2.86
CA VAL A 31 -9.36 20.83 3.75
C VAL A 31 -8.11 20.03 3.39
N VAL A 32 -8.25 18.72 3.21
CA VAL A 32 -7.13 17.79 2.96
C VAL A 32 -6.74 17.77 1.48
N LYS A 33 -7.50 18.48 0.62
CA LYS A 33 -7.36 18.47 -0.85
C LYS A 33 -7.37 17.06 -1.43
N GLY A 34 -8.11 16.16 -0.79
CA GLY A 34 -8.15 14.72 -1.10
C GLY A 34 -9.44 14.33 -1.81
N SER A 35 -9.42 13.18 -2.49
CA SER A 35 -10.65 12.62 -3.06
C SER A 35 -11.59 12.14 -1.95
N ARG A 36 -12.88 12.46 -2.07
CA ARG A 36 -13.93 11.94 -1.18
C ARG A 36 -13.89 10.40 -1.08
N LYS A 37 -13.52 9.71 -2.17
CA LYS A 37 -13.42 8.25 -2.19
C LYS A 37 -12.30 7.73 -1.29
N ASP A 38 -11.14 8.39 -1.32
CA ASP A 38 -10.00 7.99 -0.50
C ASP A 38 -10.24 8.27 0.98
N ILE A 39 -10.89 9.40 1.29
CA ILE A 39 -11.29 9.76 2.66
C ILE A 39 -12.31 8.76 3.20
N MET A 40 -13.35 8.41 2.43
CA MET A 40 -14.30 7.37 2.84
C MET A 40 -13.62 6.02 3.03
N ASN A 41 -12.69 5.64 2.15
CA ASN A 41 -11.95 4.39 2.25
C ASN A 41 -11.06 4.36 3.49
N PHE A 42 -10.42 5.48 3.83
CA PHE A 42 -9.62 5.65 5.05
C PHE A 42 -10.48 5.56 6.31
N LEU A 43 -11.60 6.29 6.37
CA LEU A 43 -12.51 6.28 7.53
C LEU A 43 -13.08 4.89 7.81
N ARG A 44 -13.33 4.09 6.76
CA ARG A 44 -13.79 2.69 6.89
C ARG A 44 -12.70 1.72 7.37
N HIS A 45 -11.43 2.04 7.14
CA HIS A 45 -10.32 1.10 7.32
C HIS A 45 -9.10 1.72 8.02
N GLN A 46 -9.32 2.48 9.10
CA GLN A 46 -8.26 3.27 9.77
C GLN A 46 -6.99 2.46 10.11
N GLU A 47 -7.12 1.24 10.64
CA GLU A 47 -5.96 0.40 11.00
C GLU A 47 -5.29 -0.30 9.80
N LYS A 48 -6.07 -0.60 8.75
CA LYS A 48 -5.64 -1.44 7.62
C LYS A 48 -5.30 -0.64 6.36
N TYR A 49 -5.56 0.67 6.37
CA TYR A 49 -5.30 1.53 5.22
C TYR A 49 -3.78 1.63 4.98
N GLY A 50 -3.35 1.46 3.72
CA GLY A 50 -1.95 1.58 3.31
C GLY A 50 -1.00 0.46 3.79
N THR A 51 -1.41 -0.41 4.73
CA THR A 51 -0.57 -1.50 5.25
C THR A 51 -0.64 -2.77 4.40
N LYS A 52 -1.68 -2.92 3.59
CA LYS A 52 -1.88 -4.10 2.73
C LYS A 52 -0.87 -4.12 1.59
N LYS A 53 0.09 -5.05 1.64
CA LYS A 53 1.02 -5.32 0.54
C LYS A 53 0.31 -6.08 -0.59
N SER A 54 0.69 -5.80 -1.83
CA SER A 54 0.31 -6.63 -2.97
C SER A 54 1.06 -7.96 -2.90
N SER A 55 0.41 -9.06 -3.29
CA SER A 55 1.04 -10.39 -3.40
C SER A 55 2.17 -10.46 -4.44
N GLY A 56 2.34 -9.43 -5.27
CA GLY A 56 3.34 -9.39 -6.32
C GLY A 56 2.96 -10.27 -7.52
N ARG A 57 3.85 -10.31 -8.51
CA ARG A 57 3.67 -11.18 -9.67
C ARG A 57 4.17 -12.58 -9.31
N PRO A 58 3.40 -13.65 -9.55
CA PRO A 58 3.88 -15.01 -9.34
C PRO A 58 5.08 -15.29 -10.24
N ASN A 59 6.04 -16.05 -9.73
CA ASN A 59 7.21 -16.47 -10.51
C ASN A 59 6.79 -17.58 -11.50
N LYS A 60 7.44 -17.62 -12.66
CA LYS A 60 7.22 -18.67 -13.67
C LYS A 60 7.80 -20.01 -13.21
N LEU A 61 8.92 -19.98 -12.50
CA LEU A 61 9.59 -21.17 -11.98
C LEU A 61 9.04 -21.56 -10.61
N ASN A 62 8.92 -22.87 -10.36
CA ASN A 62 8.66 -23.39 -9.02
C ASN A 62 9.93 -23.36 -8.15
N ASP A 63 9.81 -23.61 -6.84
CA ASP A 63 10.95 -23.48 -5.92
C ASP A 63 12.07 -24.50 -6.21
N ARG A 64 11.72 -25.68 -6.73
CA ARG A 64 12.70 -26.70 -7.15
C ARG A 64 13.51 -26.25 -8.36
N GLU A 65 12.87 -25.66 -9.36
CA GLU A 65 13.52 -25.13 -10.56
C GLU A 65 14.38 -23.91 -10.23
N LYS A 66 13.89 -23.01 -9.36
CA LYS A 66 14.70 -21.90 -8.84
C LYS A 66 15.97 -22.38 -8.17
N GLY A 67 15.87 -23.43 -7.34
CA GLY A 67 17.01 -24.06 -6.65
C GLY A 67 18.07 -24.60 -7.62
N LYS A 68 17.64 -25.26 -8.70
CA LYS A 68 18.57 -25.74 -9.75
C LYS A 68 19.25 -24.59 -10.47
N PHE A 69 18.49 -23.55 -10.82
CA PHE A 69 19.01 -22.39 -11.53
C PHE A 69 20.01 -21.56 -10.72
N CYS A 70 19.73 -21.33 -9.42
CA CYS A 70 20.67 -20.60 -8.56
C CYS A 70 21.95 -21.41 -8.30
N GLY A 71 21.86 -22.74 -8.14
CA GLY A 71 23.01 -23.62 -8.00
C GLY A 71 23.93 -23.60 -9.23
N LEU A 72 23.36 -23.70 -10.43
CA LEU A 72 24.12 -23.61 -11.69
C LEU A 72 24.83 -22.25 -11.88
N ARG A 73 24.21 -21.16 -11.43
CA ARG A 73 24.83 -19.82 -11.45
C ARG A 73 25.98 -19.65 -10.45
N GLN A 74 25.99 -20.38 -9.34
CA GLN A 74 27.12 -20.34 -8.40
C GLN A 74 28.34 -21.06 -9.00
N ILE A 75 28.13 -22.25 -9.56
CA ILE A 75 29.19 -23.06 -10.16
C ILE A 75 29.90 -22.31 -11.30
N THR A 76 29.16 -21.58 -12.13
CA THR A 76 29.71 -20.80 -13.25
C THR A 76 30.40 -19.49 -12.87
N ARG A 77 30.20 -18.98 -11.63
CA ARG A 77 30.89 -17.78 -11.12
C ARG A 77 32.17 -18.11 -10.34
N SER A 78 32.33 -19.37 -9.96
CA SER A 78 33.48 -19.88 -9.20
C SER A 78 34.59 -20.46 -10.10
N ALA A 79 34.44 -20.36 -11.42
CA ALA A 79 35.41 -20.80 -12.43
C ALA A 79 36.16 -19.61 -13.03
#